data_AF-A0A315DRC9-F1
#
_entry.id   AF-A0A315DRC9-F1
#
_cell.length_a   1.000
_cell.length_b   1.000
_cell.length_c   1.000
_cell.angle_alpha   90.00
_cell.angle_beta   90.00
_cell.angle_gamma   90.00
#
_symmetry.space_group_name_H-M   'P 1'
#
loop_
_entity.id
_entity.type
_entity.pdbx_description
1 polymer ?
#
loop_
_entity_poly.entity_id
_entity_poly.type
_entity_poly.pdbx_seq_one_letter_code
_entity_poly.pdbx_strand_id
1 'polypeptide(L)' 'MAWLGTQAGDMIGKIALSIERGADVVDNGKTIHLLPKVGERIGMAEEVAQGSCTDVPPSKR' A
#
# COMPACT_ATOMS: atom_id res chain seq x y z
N MET A 1 -3.19 9.95 10.14
CA MET A 1 -2.93 9.19 8.91
C MET A 1 -3.78 9.80 7.80
N ALA A 2 -3.17 10.28 6.72
CA ALA A 2 -3.90 10.94 5.64
C ALA A 2 -3.33 10.51 4.29
N TRP A 3 -4.20 10.15 3.34
CA TRP A 3 -3.84 9.90 1.95
C TRP A 3 -4.12 11.17 1.16
N LEU A 4 -3.09 11.72 0.53
CA LEU A 4 -3.18 12.97 -0.23
C LEU A 4 -2.90 12.69 -1.71
N GLY A 5 -3.64 13.36 -2.59
CA GLY A 5 -3.50 13.24 -4.04
C GLY A 5 -4.84 13.13 -4.77
N THR A 6 -4.79 13.15 -6.10
CA THR A 6 -5.96 12.87 -6.94
C THR A 6 -6.45 11.45 -6.70
N GLN A 7 -7.77 11.24 -6.67
CA GLN A 7 -8.41 9.94 -6.45
C GLN A 7 -8.11 9.26 -5.10
N ALA A 8 -7.56 10.00 -4.11
CA ALA A 8 -7.32 9.48 -2.76
C ALA A 8 -8.60 8.91 -2.12
N GLY A 9 -9.73 9.59 -2.34
CA GLY A 9 -11.04 9.15 -1.85
C GLY A 9 -11.49 7.82 -2.45
N ASP A 10 -11.21 7.56 -3.73
CA ASP A 10 -11.61 6.31 -4.40
C ASP A 10 -10.81 5.11 -3.87
N MET A 11 -9.61 5.36 -3.34
CA MET A 11 -8.72 4.31 -2.82
C MET A 11 -8.97 3.95 -1.35
N ILE A 12 -9.63 4.81 -0.57
CA ILE A 12 -9.83 4.58 0.87
C ILE A 12 -10.64 3.31 1.16
N GLY A 13 -11.53 2.91 0.23
CA GLY A 13 -12.34 1.71 0.37
C GLY A 13 -11.52 0.44 0.50
N LYS A 14 -10.36 0.34 -0.19
CA LYS A 14 -9.47 -0.81 -0.04
C LYS A 14 -8.84 -0.85 1.36
N ILE A 15 -8.38 0.30 1.88
CA ILE A 15 -7.79 0.39 3.22
C ILE A 15 -8.83 0.02 4.29
N ALA A 16 -10.06 0.52 4.16
CA ALA A 16 -11.15 0.17 5.05
C ALA A 16 -11.43 -1.34 5.03
N LEU A 17 -11.51 -1.95 3.84
CA LEU A 17 -11.72 -3.39 3.71
C LEU A 17 -10.58 -4.21 4.34
N SER A 18 -9.33 -3.81 4.14
CA SER A 18 -8.18 -4.49 4.77
C SER A 18 -8.27 -4.47 6.30
N ILE A 19 -8.68 -3.33 6.88
CA ILE A 19 -8.91 -3.22 8.33
C ILE A 19 -10.07 -4.11 8.79
N GLU A 20 -11.19 -4.10 8.07
CA GLU A 20 -12.36 -4.95 8.38
C GLU A 20 -12.04 -6.45 8.33
N ARG A 21 -11.10 -6.85 7.48
CA ARG A 21 -10.62 -8.24 7.39
C ARG A 21 -9.52 -8.57 8.41
N GLY A 22 -9.04 -7.60 9.18
CA GLY A 22 -7.91 -7.79 10.09
C GLY A 22 -6.62 -8.15 9.34
N ALA A 23 -6.49 -7.64 8.11
CA ALA A 23 -5.33 -7.91 7.26
C ALA A 23 -4.07 -7.27 7.84
N ASP A 24 -2.96 -7.99 7.76
CA ASP A 24 -1.65 -7.47 8.12
C ASP A 24 -0.91 -6.89 6.89
N VAL A 25 0.32 -6.44 7.12
CA VAL A 25 1.18 -5.81 6.10
C VAL A 25 1.67 -6.81 5.02
N VAL A 26 1.58 -8.11 5.27
CA VAL A 26 1.91 -9.14 4.28
C VAL A 26 0.76 -9.32 3.30
N ASP A 27 -0.48 -9.21 3.79
CA ASP A 27 -1.68 -9.48 3.01
C ASP A 27 -1.83 -8.54 1.80
N ASN A 28 -1.74 -7.21 1.98
CA ASN A 28 -1.84 -6.32 0.83
C ASN A 28 -0.49 -6.12 0.12
N GLY A 29 0.64 -6.22 0.84
CA GLY A 29 1.99 -6.16 0.27
C GLY A 29 2.25 -7.25 -0.76
N LYS A 30 1.71 -8.46 -0.56
CA LYS A 30 1.78 -9.56 -1.54
C LYS A 30 0.61 -9.64 -2.51
N THR A 31 -0.40 -8.79 -2.34
CA THR A 31 -1.48 -8.69 -3.33
C THR A 31 -0.93 -8.03 -4.60
N ILE A 32 -1.11 -8.67 -5.76
CA ILE A 32 -0.67 -8.10 -7.04
C ILE A 32 -1.55 -6.90 -7.37
N HIS A 33 -0.92 -5.72 -7.47
CA HIS A 33 -1.56 -4.50 -7.94
C HIS A 33 -1.24 -4.26 -9.42
N LEU A 34 -2.13 -3.54 -10.12
CA LEU A 34 -1.92 -3.16 -11.51
C LEU A 34 -0.98 -1.96 -11.60
N LEU A 35 0.09 -2.08 -12.39
CA LEU A 35 0.97 -0.96 -12.73
C LEU A 35 0.64 -0.38 -14.12
N PRO A 36 0.79 0.94 -14.37
CA PRO A 36 1.06 2.03 -13.42
C PRO A 36 -0.25 2.67 -12.94
N LYS A 37 -0.63 2.49 -11.67
CA LYS A 37 -1.89 3.04 -11.12
C LYS A 37 -1.71 3.56 -9.69
N VAL A 38 -2.47 4.60 -9.33
CA VAL A 38 -2.50 5.14 -7.95
C VAL A 38 -2.77 4.05 -6.92
N GLY A 39 -3.57 3.03 -7.27
CA GLY A 39 -3.85 1.91 -6.38
C GLY A 39 -2.66 1.01 -6.04
N GLU A 40 -1.61 0.97 -6.87
CA GLU A 40 -0.38 0.21 -6.59
C GLU A 40 0.35 0.71 -5.33
N ARG A 41 0.13 1.99 -4.97
CA ARG A 41 0.76 2.62 -3.82
C ARG A 41 0.36 2.00 -2.49
N ILE A 42 -0.77 1.29 -2.42
CA ILE A 42 -1.19 0.56 -1.21
C ILE A 42 -0.22 -0.60 -0.96
N GLY A 43 -0.02 -1.46 -1.96
CA GLY A 43 0.95 -2.56 -1.87
C GLY A 43 2.38 -2.07 -1.68
N MET A 44 2.79 -1.05 -2.44
CA MET A 44 4.12 -0.45 -2.31
C MET A 44 4.37 0.10 -0.89
N ALA A 45 3.40 0.77 -0.27
CA ALA A 45 3.54 1.27 1.10
C ALA A 45 3.76 0.14 2.13
N GLU A 46 3.15 -1.02 1.91
CA GLU A 46 3.33 -2.19 2.75
C GLU A 46 4.69 -2.86 2.53
N GLU A 47 5.13 -2.98 1.28
CA GLU A 47 6.48 -3.44 0.98
C GLU A 47 7.55 -2.50 1.57
N VAL A 48 7.29 -1.20 1.64
CA VAL A 48 8.17 -0.24 2.33
C VAL A 48 8.19 -0.52 3.83
N ALA A 49 7.03 -0.73 4.45
CA ALA A 49 6.94 -1.07 5.88
C ALA A 49 7.63 -2.40 6.22
N GLN A 50 7.62 -3.37 5.30
CA GLN A 50 8.36 -4.63 5.41
C GLN A 50 9.85 -4.52 5.09
N GLY A 51 10.29 -3.43 4.45
CA GLY A 51 11.65 -3.26 3.96
C GLY A 51 11.98 -4.12 2.74
N SER A 52 10.97 -4.59 2.00
CA SER A 52 11.13 -5.37 0.77
C SER A 52 10.92 -4.56 -0.51
N CYS A 53 10.40 -3.33 -0.42
CA CYS A 53 10.13 -2.49 -1.58
C CYS A 53 11.44 -2.17 -2.33
N THR A 54 11.44 -2.43 -3.64
CA THR A 54 12.59 -2.18 -4.52
C THR A 54 12.51 -0.84 -5.25
N ASP A 55 11.33 -0.19 -5.21
CA ASP A 55 11.08 1.07 -5.93
C ASP A 55 11.53 2.31 -5.15
N VAL A 56 11.96 2.13 -3.89
CA VAL A 56 12.52 3.19 -3.05
C VAL A 56 13.91 2.80 -2.53
N PRO A 57 14.77 3.78 -2.16
CA PRO A 57 16.02 3.48 -1.49
C PRO A 57 15.81 2.67 -0.20
N PRO A 58 16.75 1.79 0.17
CA PRO A 58 16.64 1.01 1.40
C PRO A 58 16.54 1.92 2.62
N SER A 59 15.69 1.53 3.58
CA SER A 59 15.60 2.19 4.88
C SER A 59 16.98 2.28 5.53
N LYS A 60 17.37 3.47 5.98
CA LYS A 60 18.55 3.62 6.83
C LYS A 60 18.26 2.91 8.17
N ARG A 61 19.21 2.10 8.65
CA ARG A 61 19.19 1.57 10.02
C ARG A 61 19.72 2.62 10.98
#